data_AF-A0A164SDQ1-F1
#
_entry.id   AF-A0A164SDQ1-F1
#
_cell.length_a   1.000
_cell.length_b   1.000
_cell.length_c   1.000
_cell.angle_alpha   90.00
_cell.angle_beta   90.00
_cell.angle_gamma   90.00
#
_symmetry.space_group_name_H-M   'P 1'
#
loop_
_entity.id
_entity.type
_entity.pdbx_description
1 polymer ?
#
loop_
_entity_poly.entity_id
_entity_poly.type
_entity_poly.pdbx_seq_one_letter_code
_entity_poly.pdbx_strand_id
1 'polypeptide(L)'
;MNILLHSVDERHEIDLQGPFKGRTAGHVLSELMKYSLSRLVVLDVAASKLPSSKEWMRILGSWTQLKVLGLHSSIAELHGALYALRYPEKLLCPSLRELNLTEVVFLKEFYAVRDLLQDRDRRGARLNILKIHDRADLEGVEKFVDEVEISDKPI
;
A
#
# COMPACT_ATOMS: atom_id res chain seq x y z
N MET A 1 -13.26 -9.60 -1.43
CA MET A 1 -12.17 -8.87 -0.76
C MET A 1 -11.11 -9.90 -0.47
N ASN A 2 -9.91 -9.69 -1.02
CA ASN A 2 -8.77 -10.59 -0.82
C ASN A 2 -7.70 -9.79 -0.08
N ILE A 3 -7.17 -10.36 1.00
CA ILE A 3 -6.10 -9.73 1.78
C ILE A 3 -5.05 -10.80 2.03
N LEU A 4 -3.82 -10.54 1.61
CA LEU A 4 -2.66 -11.39 1.83
C LEU A 4 -1.73 -10.71 2.84
N LEU A 5 -1.22 -11.49 3.81
CA LEU A 5 -0.37 -11.00 4.91
C LEU A 5 0.86 -11.89 5.04
N HIS A 6 2.08 -11.36 5.02
CA HIS A 6 3.26 -12.16 5.39
C HIS A 6 3.96 -11.58 6.61
N SER A 7 4.31 -12.44 7.57
CA SER A 7 5.10 -12.09 8.76
C SER A 7 6.57 -12.48 8.55
N VAL A 8 7.49 -11.88 9.33
CA VAL A 8 8.94 -12.18 9.28
C VAL A 8 9.24 -13.67 9.48
N ASP A 9 8.46 -14.36 10.32
CA ASP A 9 8.79 -15.72 10.75
C ASP A 9 8.04 -16.81 9.97
N GLU A 10 6.88 -16.51 9.37
CA GLU A 10 6.05 -17.47 8.64
C GLU A 10 5.23 -16.78 7.54
N ARG A 11 5.14 -17.41 6.35
CA ARG A 11 4.19 -17.02 5.29
C ARG A 11 2.81 -17.54 5.67
N HIS A 12 2.00 -16.69 6.31
CA HIS A 12 0.60 -17.00 6.56
C HIS A 12 -0.29 -16.34 5.51
N GLU A 13 -0.64 -17.06 4.44
CA GLU A 13 -1.77 -16.61 3.64
C GLU A 13 -3.05 -16.78 4.48
N ILE A 14 -3.45 -15.71 5.15
CA ILE A 14 -4.68 -15.70 5.94
C ILE A 14 -5.81 -15.37 4.98
N ASP A 15 -6.59 -16.39 4.59
CA ASP A 15 -7.88 -16.14 3.95
C ASP A 15 -8.84 -15.52 4.98
N LEU A 16 -8.90 -14.19 4.99
CA LEU A 16 -9.75 -13.42 5.88
C LEU A 16 -11.24 -13.51 5.50
N GLN A 17 -11.61 -14.15 4.37
CA GLN A 17 -13.00 -14.27 3.97
C GLN A 17 -13.84 -15.11 4.94
N GLY A 18 -13.25 -16.04 5.68
CA GLY A 18 -13.95 -16.85 6.67
C GLY A 18 -14.43 -16.05 7.88
N PRO A 19 -13.54 -15.70 8.83
CA PRO A 19 -13.91 -15.04 10.10
C PRO A 19 -14.42 -13.61 9.93
N PHE A 20 -14.13 -12.97 8.79
CA PHE A 20 -14.52 -11.58 8.53
C PHE A 20 -15.49 -11.43 7.36
N LYS A 21 -16.22 -12.49 7.01
CA LYS A 21 -17.23 -12.46 5.95
C LYS A 21 -18.19 -11.28 6.15
N GLY A 22 -18.33 -10.43 5.13
CA GLY A 22 -19.20 -9.26 5.15
C GLY A 22 -18.68 -8.03 5.91
N ARG A 23 -17.48 -8.08 6.49
CA ARG A 23 -16.81 -6.92 7.10
C ARG A 23 -16.08 -6.09 6.05
N THR A 24 -15.93 -4.80 6.32
CA THR A 24 -15.16 -3.89 5.46
C THR A 24 -13.66 -4.09 5.63
N ALA A 25 -12.86 -3.75 4.61
CA ALA A 25 -11.40 -3.81 4.70
C ALA A 25 -10.85 -3.02 5.91
N GLY A 26 -11.42 -1.83 6.16
CA GLY A 26 -11.10 -1.01 7.34
C GLY A 26 -11.29 -1.75 8.66
N HIS A 27 -12.41 -2.46 8.83
CA HIS A 27 -12.65 -3.24 10.04
C HIS A 27 -11.65 -4.38 10.16
N VAL A 28 -11.41 -5.13 9.09
CA VAL A 28 -10.49 -6.27 9.11
C VAL A 28 -9.06 -5.84 9.42
N LEU A 29 -8.53 -4.84 8.71
CA LEU A 29 -7.18 -4.32 8.94
C LEU A 29 -7.03 -3.73 10.36
N SER A 30 -8.08 -3.11 10.89
CA SER A 30 -8.11 -2.59 12.25
C SER A 30 -8.10 -3.69 13.32
N GLU A 31 -8.80 -4.80 13.09
CA GLU A 31 -8.74 -5.96 13.99
C GLU A 31 -7.37 -6.63 13.92
N LEU A 32 -6.77 -6.70 12.74
CA LEU A 32 -5.41 -7.21 12.53
C LEU A 32 -4.34 -6.42 13.30
N MET A 33 -4.54 -5.12 13.52
CA MET A 33 -3.66 -4.34 14.39
C MET A 33 -3.62 -4.84 15.84
N LYS A 34 -4.69 -5.48 16.33
CA LYS A 34 -4.76 -5.96 17.72
C LYS A 34 -3.92 -7.22 17.93
N TYR A 35 -3.79 -8.03 16.88
CA TYR A 35 -2.82 -9.10 16.85
C TYR A 35 -1.45 -8.45 16.67
N SER A 36 -0.43 -8.90 17.41
CA SER A 36 0.90 -8.29 17.45
C SER A 36 1.68 -8.47 16.13
N LEU A 37 1.09 -8.02 15.02
CA LEU A 37 1.62 -7.98 13.66
C LEU A 37 2.64 -6.84 13.52
N SER A 38 3.37 -6.49 14.58
CA SER A 38 4.56 -5.63 14.51
C SER A 38 5.64 -6.23 13.59
N ARG A 39 5.48 -7.49 13.20
CA ARG A 39 6.29 -8.25 12.25
C ARG A 39 5.65 -8.37 10.85
N LEU A 40 4.56 -7.67 10.54
CA LEU A 40 4.00 -7.70 9.19
C LEU A 40 5.01 -7.10 8.20
N VAL A 41 5.37 -7.89 7.20
CA VAL A 41 6.35 -7.54 6.16
C VAL A 41 5.66 -7.27 4.83
N VAL A 42 4.61 -8.02 4.52
CA VAL A 42 3.85 -7.88 3.27
C VAL A 42 2.38 -7.70 3.62
N LEU A 43 1.77 -6.66 3.05
CA LEU A 43 0.34 -6.48 2.99
C LEU A 43 -0.03 -6.35 1.52
N ASP A 44 -0.96 -7.16 1.04
CA ASP A 44 -1.58 -6.97 -0.27
C ASP A 44 -3.11 -7.00 -0.09
N VAL A 45 -3.80 -5.94 -0.50
CA VAL A 45 -5.24 -5.74 -0.27
C VAL A 45 -5.95 -5.45 -1.57
N ALA A 46 -6.88 -6.33 -1.94
CA ALA A 46 -7.87 -6.10 -3.00
C ALA A 46 -9.28 -5.94 -2.41
N ALA A 47 -9.81 -4.72 -2.48
CA ALA A 47 -11.13 -4.40 -1.94
C ALA A 47 -11.79 -3.26 -2.72
N SER A 48 -13.11 -3.32 -2.88
CA SER A 48 -13.90 -2.23 -3.51
C SER A 48 -14.05 -1.00 -2.62
N LYS A 49 -13.78 -1.12 -1.32
CA LYS A 49 -13.81 -0.03 -0.36
C LYS A 49 -12.64 -0.15 0.60
N LEU A 50 -11.76 0.83 0.57
CA LEU A 50 -10.58 0.87 1.42
C LEU A 50 -10.85 1.65 2.72
N PRO A 51 -9.99 1.50 3.74
CA PRO A 51 -10.06 2.32 4.94
C PRO A 51 -10.01 3.82 4.63
N SER A 52 -10.61 4.64 5.50
CA SER A 52 -10.44 6.08 5.47
C SER A 52 -8.98 6.48 5.75
N SER A 53 -8.59 7.71 5.40
CA SER A 53 -7.24 8.23 5.68
C SER A 53 -6.86 8.14 7.16
N LYS A 54 -7.80 8.43 8.07
CA LYS A 54 -7.59 8.33 9.52
C LYS A 54 -7.33 6.89 9.97
N GLU A 55 -8.06 5.93 9.40
CA GLU A 55 -7.84 4.52 9.68
C GLU A 55 -6.49 4.05 9.14
N TRP A 56 -6.14 4.44 7.91
CA TRP A 56 -4.83 4.14 7.33
C TRP A 56 -3.68 4.71 8.14
N MET A 57 -3.75 5.96 8.59
CA MET A 57 -2.72 6.55 9.45
C MET A 57 -2.52 5.74 10.73
N ARG A 58 -3.64 5.28 11.32
CA ARG A 58 -3.60 4.43 12.51
C ARG A 58 -2.95 3.07 12.20
N ILE A 59 -3.37 2.40 11.12
CA ILE A 59 -2.87 1.09 10.69
C ILE A 59 -1.37 1.15 10.37
N LEU A 60 -0.98 2.05 9.45
CA LEU A 60 0.41 2.20 8.99
C LEU A 60 1.34 2.74 10.10
N GLY A 61 0.78 3.45 11.08
CA GLY A 61 1.52 3.88 12.27
C GLY A 61 2.00 2.74 13.17
N SER A 62 1.34 1.57 13.11
CA SER A 62 1.69 0.38 13.89
C SER A 62 2.57 -0.61 13.14
N TRP A 63 2.66 -0.53 11.80
CA TRP A 63 3.36 -1.51 10.96
C TRP A 63 4.71 -1.00 10.48
N THR A 64 5.66 -0.88 11.42
CA THR A 64 6.98 -0.32 11.14
C THR A 64 7.87 -1.23 10.29
N GLN A 65 7.64 -2.54 10.31
CA GLN A 65 8.41 -3.55 9.56
C GLN A 65 7.85 -3.84 8.16
N LEU A 66 6.75 -3.19 7.76
CA LEU A 66 6.13 -3.41 6.46
C LEU A 66 7.11 -3.03 5.34
N LYS A 67 7.43 -3.99 4.48
CA LYS A 67 8.35 -3.83 3.33
C LYS A 67 7.61 -3.76 2.01
N VAL A 68 6.50 -4.46 1.87
CA VAL A 68 5.71 -4.55 0.64
C VAL A 68 4.26 -4.17 0.94
N LEU A 69 3.72 -3.25 0.14
CA LEU A 69 2.32 -2.82 0.19
C LEU A 69 1.69 -2.92 -1.20
N GLY A 70 0.75 -3.84 -1.38
CA GLY A 70 -0.12 -3.93 -2.54
C GLY A 70 -1.50 -3.35 -2.23
N LEU A 71 -1.98 -2.44 -3.07
CA LEU A 71 -3.31 -1.85 -2.95
C LEU A 71 -4.02 -1.92 -4.30
N HIS A 72 -5.05 -2.77 -4.37
CA HIS A 72 -5.81 -3.07 -5.57
C HIS A 72 -7.25 -2.61 -5.39
N SER A 73 -7.52 -1.39 -5.84
CA SER A 73 -8.81 -0.72 -5.76
C SER A 73 -8.89 0.41 -6.78
N SER A 74 -10.06 1.04 -6.90
CA SER A 74 -10.17 2.29 -7.64
C SER A 74 -9.28 3.38 -7.04
N ILE A 75 -8.83 4.30 -7.89
CA ILE A 75 -7.98 5.41 -7.49
C ILE A 75 -8.60 6.32 -6.42
N ALA A 76 -9.93 6.52 -6.47
CA ALA A 76 -10.67 7.29 -5.48
C ALA A 76 -10.53 6.71 -4.06
N GLU A 77 -10.49 5.38 -3.93
CA GLU A 77 -10.33 4.69 -2.65
C GLU A 77 -8.87 4.70 -2.16
N LEU A 78 -7.90 4.84 -3.07
CA LEU A 78 -6.47 4.88 -2.73
C LEU A 78 -6.02 6.22 -2.16
N HIS A 79 -6.74 7.31 -2.43
CA HIS A 79 -6.40 8.64 -1.90
C HIS A 79 -6.18 8.64 -0.38
N GLY A 80 -6.99 7.88 0.37
CA GLY A 80 -6.81 7.77 1.82
C GLY A 80 -5.48 7.13 2.23
N ALA A 81 -5.07 6.06 1.52
CA ALA A 81 -3.83 5.34 1.78
C ALA A 81 -2.60 6.16 1.35
N LEU A 82 -2.65 6.76 0.15
CA LEU A 82 -1.58 7.62 -0.37
C LEU A 82 -1.37 8.84 0.53
N TYR A 83 -2.45 9.47 0.99
CA TYR A 83 -2.38 10.57 1.95
C TYR A 83 -1.71 10.13 3.26
N ALA A 84 -2.11 8.98 3.81
CA ALA A 84 -1.52 8.47 5.05
C ALA A 84 -0.02 8.16 4.91
N LEU A 85 0.41 7.58 3.79
CA LEU A 85 1.83 7.32 3.52
C LEU A 85 2.66 8.61 3.39
N ARG A 86 2.00 9.74 3.03
CA ARG A 86 2.57 11.09 2.96
C ARG A 86 2.36 11.91 4.23
N TYR A 87 2.00 11.29 5.36
CA TYR A 87 1.66 12.04 6.56
C TYR A 87 2.84 12.96 6.97
N PRO A 88 2.61 14.29 7.06
CA PRO A 88 3.70 15.27 7.15
C PRO A 88 4.44 15.17 8.48
N GLU A 89 3.74 14.90 9.57
CA GLU A 89 4.32 14.89 10.92
C GLU A 89 5.22 13.67 11.17
N LYS A 90 4.94 12.54 10.50
CA LYS A 90 5.63 11.28 10.77
C LYS A 90 5.69 10.36 9.55
N LEU A 91 6.86 9.76 9.32
CA LEU A 91 7.04 8.78 8.27
C LEU A 91 6.38 7.48 8.69
N LEU A 92 5.27 7.13 8.04
CA LEU A 92 4.59 5.86 8.24
C LEU A 92 5.26 4.77 7.39
N CYS A 93 5.31 3.55 7.92
CA CYS A 93 6.01 2.41 7.32
C CYS A 93 7.42 2.76 6.79
N PRO A 94 8.38 3.11 7.68
CA PRO A 94 9.71 3.54 7.27
C PRO A 94 10.50 2.45 6.51
N SER A 95 10.18 1.17 6.76
CA SER A 95 10.78 0.02 6.08
C SER A 95 10.13 -0.31 4.73
N LEU A 96 9.11 0.43 4.29
CA LEU A 96 8.47 0.17 3.00
C LEU A 96 9.47 0.39 1.86
N ARG A 97 9.58 -0.62 0.99
CA ARG A 97 10.47 -0.66 -0.18
C ARG A 97 9.74 -0.99 -1.47
N GLU A 98 8.59 -1.62 -1.41
CA GLU A 98 7.80 -1.98 -2.58
C GLU A 98 6.36 -1.48 -2.45
N LEU A 99 5.89 -0.79 -3.48
CA LEU A 99 4.49 -0.35 -3.62
C LEU A 99 3.91 -0.95 -4.91
N ASN A 100 2.90 -1.80 -4.76
CA ASN A 100 2.22 -2.45 -5.88
C ASN A 100 0.85 -1.83 -6.13
N LEU A 101 0.70 -1.21 -7.30
CA LEU A 101 -0.51 -0.53 -7.81
C LEU A 101 -0.87 -1.04 -9.21
N THR A 102 -0.52 -2.30 -9.52
CA THR A 102 -0.74 -2.90 -10.85
C THR A 102 -2.20 -3.07 -11.23
N GLU A 103 -3.12 -3.12 -10.28
CA GLU A 103 -4.57 -3.23 -10.52
C GLU A 103 -5.28 -1.87 -10.45
N VAL A 104 -4.53 -0.77 -10.66
CA VAL A 104 -5.03 0.60 -10.52
C VAL A 104 -4.92 1.32 -11.86
N VAL A 105 -6.05 1.86 -12.33
CA VAL A 105 -6.10 2.70 -13.52
C VAL A 105 -6.03 4.17 -13.11
N PHE A 106 -4.96 4.85 -13.49
CA PHE A 106 -4.74 6.26 -13.16
C PHE A 106 -5.28 7.18 -14.26
N LEU A 107 -6.55 7.57 -14.16
CA LEU A 107 -7.22 8.46 -15.12
C LEU A 107 -6.83 9.95 -14.98
N LYS A 108 -5.56 10.27 -14.59
CA LYS A 108 -4.90 11.59 -14.36
C LYS A 108 -4.38 11.85 -12.93
N GLU A 109 -4.60 10.95 -11.99
CA GLU A 109 -4.28 11.18 -10.56
C GLU A 109 -2.91 10.63 -10.12
N PHE A 110 -2.05 10.30 -11.09
CA PHE A 110 -0.72 9.75 -10.79
C PHE A 110 0.21 10.73 -10.06
N TYR A 111 -0.10 12.03 -10.07
CA TYR A 111 0.64 13.04 -9.32
C TYR A 111 0.70 12.70 -7.81
N ALA A 112 -0.33 12.06 -7.25
CA ALA A 112 -0.35 11.68 -5.84
C ALA A 112 0.73 10.62 -5.52
N VAL A 113 0.96 9.69 -6.46
CA VAL A 113 2.02 8.67 -6.37
C VAL A 113 3.39 9.32 -6.52
N ARG A 114 3.57 10.20 -7.52
CA ARG A 114 4.82 10.96 -7.69
C ARG A 114 5.19 11.74 -6.44
N ASP A 115 4.24 12.50 -5.89
CA ASP A 115 4.48 13.33 -4.71
C ASP A 115 4.79 12.47 -3.48
N LEU A 116 4.19 11.28 -3.36
CA LEU A 116 4.52 10.31 -2.31
C LEU A 116 5.97 9.86 -2.44
N LEU A 117 6.39 9.46 -3.63
CA LEU A 117 7.74 8.97 -3.87
C LEU A 117 8.77 10.07 -3.62
N GLN A 118 8.50 11.30 -4.07
CA GLN A 118 9.35 12.45 -3.81
C GLN A 118 9.48 12.78 -2.32
N ASP A 119 8.38 12.74 -1.55
CA ASP A 119 8.43 12.96 -0.10
C ASP A 119 9.27 11.89 0.61
N ARG A 120 9.06 10.62 0.25
CA ARG A 120 9.80 9.50 0.84
C ARG A 120 11.29 9.55 0.52
N ASP A 121 11.66 9.86 -0.71
CA ASP A 121 13.05 10.05 -1.13
C ASP A 121 13.73 11.15 -0.32
N ARG A 122 13.09 12.33 -0.19
CA ARG A 122 13.57 13.44 0.66
C ARG A 122 13.76 13.07 2.12
N ARG A 123 12.98 12.12 2.63
CA ARG A 123 13.02 11.65 4.02
C ARG A 123 13.93 10.44 4.23
N GLY A 124 14.71 10.04 3.22
CA GLY A 124 15.64 8.91 3.30
C GLY A 124 14.95 7.54 3.31
N ALA A 125 13.73 7.46 2.77
CA ALA A 125 12.89 6.25 2.76
C ALA A 125 12.40 5.90 1.35
N ARG A 126 13.27 6.14 0.37
CA ARG A 126 13.09 5.82 -1.05
C ARG A 126 12.56 4.39 -1.23
N LEU A 127 11.63 4.21 -2.16
CA LEU A 127 11.17 2.88 -2.55
C LEU A 127 12.17 2.27 -3.53
N ASN A 128 12.36 0.96 -3.41
CA ASN A 128 13.16 0.20 -4.37
C ASN A 128 12.31 -0.10 -5.61
N ILE A 129 11.06 -0.55 -5.41
CA ILE A 129 10.22 -1.04 -6.50
C ILE A 129 8.85 -0.34 -6.45
N LEU A 130 8.44 0.20 -7.58
CA LEU A 130 7.06 0.61 -7.85
C LEU A 130 6.50 -0.32 -8.93
N LYS A 131 5.33 -0.93 -8.69
CA LYS A 131 4.66 -1.75 -9.69
C LYS A 131 3.39 -1.06 -10.18
N ILE A 132 3.23 -0.91 -11.49
CA ILE A 132 2.10 -0.20 -12.13
C ILE A 132 1.61 -0.96 -13.36
N HIS A 133 0.40 -0.62 -13.82
CA HIS A 133 -0.18 -1.23 -15.02
C HIS A 133 0.34 -0.62 -16.32
N ASP A 134 0.35 0.71 -16.42
CA ASP A 134 0.58 1.40 -17.68
C ASP A 134 1.84 2.27 -17.63
N ARG A 135 2.60 2.23 -18.72
CA ARG A 135 3.79 3.06 -18.96
C ARG A 135 3.44 4.55 -19.08
N ALA A 136 2.23 4.88 -19.51
CA ALA A 136 1.77 6.27 -19.65
C ALA A 136 1.84 7.06 -18.34
N ASP A 137 1.85 6.37 -17.20
CA ASP A 137 1.92 6.96 -15.87
C ASP A 137 3.34 7.34 -15.42
N LEU A 138 4.40 6.90 -16.11
CA LEU A 138 5.79 6.99 -15.63
C LEU A 138 6.41 8.39 -15.57
N GLU A 139 5.88 9.37 -16.30
CA GLU A 139 6.64 10.59 -16.62
C GLU A 139 7.11 11.34 -15.35
N GLY A 140 8.43 11.35 -15.14
CA GLY A 140 9.09 12.05 -14.04
C GLY A 140 9.08 11.33 -12.68
N VAL A 141 8.58 10.09 -12.61
CA VAL A 141 8.51 9.30 -11.37
C VAL A 141 9.74 8.41 -11.16
N GLU A 142 10.34 7.92 -12.25
CA GLU A 142 11.51 7.02 -12.26
C GLU A 142 12.70 7.55 -11.46
N LYS A 143 12.83 8.87 -11.30
CA LYS A 143 13.92 9.47 -10.50
C LYS A 143 13.78 9.29 -8.99
N PHE A 144 12.59 8.95 -8.49
CA PHE A 144 12.27 8.85 -7.06
C PHE A 144 12.14 7.40 -6.54
N VAL A 145 12.38 6.42 -7.41
CA VAL A 145 12.33 4.99 -7.11
C VAL A 145 13.52 4.31 -7.81
N ASP A 146 13.99 3.16 -7.33
CA ASP A 146 15.13 2.48 -7.97
C ASP A 146 14.71 1.74 -9.26
N GLU A 147 13.53 1.12 -9.22
CA GLU A 147 12.99 0.31 -10.32
C GLU A 147 11.47 0.51 -10.45
N VAL A 148 10.99 0.54 -11.70
CA VAL A 148 9.56 0.47 -12.00
C VAL A 148 9.27 -0.80 -12.80
N GLU A 149 8.42 -1.66 -12.23
CA GLU A 149 7.92 -2.85 -12.91
C GLU A 149 6.55 -2.56 -13.52
N ILE A 150 6.38 -2.91 -14.79
CA ILE A 150 5.13 -2.74 -15.52
C ILE A 150 4.50 -4.12 -15.69
N SER A 151 3.25 -4.27 -15.24
CA SER A 151 2.48 -5.51 -15.41
C SER A 151 1.57 -5.40 -16.64
N ASP A 152 1.99 -6.04 -17.73
CA ASP A 152 1.21 -6.14 -18.98
C ASP A 152 -0.02 -7.07 -18.87
N LYS A 153 -0.41 -7.49 -17.66
CA LYS A 153 -1.58 -8.34 -17.48
C LYS A 153 -2.86 -7.52 -17.66
N PRO A 154 -3.84 -7.98 -18.45
CA PRO A 154 -5.13 -7.31 -18.55
C PRO A 154 -5.82 -7.32 -17.18
N ILE A 155 -6.30 -6.13 -16.75
CA ILE A 155 -7.12 -5.90 -15.55
C ILE A 155 -8.54 -6.46 -15.77
#